data_AF-A0A6J8EJN7-F1
#
_entry.id   AF-A0A6J8EJN7-F1
#
_cell.length_a   1.000
_cell.length_b   1.000
_cell.length_c   1.000
_cell.angle_alpha   90.00
_cell.angle_beta   90.00
_cell.angle_gamma   90.00
#
_symmetry.space_group_name_H-M   'P 1'
#
loop_
_entity.id
_entity.type
_entity.pdbx_description
1 polymer ?
#
loop_
_entity_poly.entity_id
_entity_poly.type
_entity_poly.pdbx_seq_one_letter_code
_entity_poly.pdbx_strand_id
1 'polypeptide(L)'
;MLHVDLGETQLSNLLASVNLHYLSVSGLKTREEEVGAALESYAEESMIKYLNMESNLQENTHGCASLIGQKTGKVLNVKIKSKNCRTCDVAKRKGIVPKEHKCSKNHTGSSKGMEPALVVDMIKDVINKGVDIKEIAGDDDTTGFQRAQNVLKIKLKKRSDKNHIKKNISKQLYAIKKNYKELSQRVINYIMQNFSYMVAQNKKNTGVTTGLKAMVGHIFDDHSFCNTTRMKILGGFRFNLAGFQAESA
;
A
#
# COMPACT_ATOMS: atom_id res chain seq x y z
N MET A 1 28.63 -0.73 -19.49
CA MET A 1 28.67 0.50 -18.69
C MET A 1 28.43 0.06 -17.26
N LEU A 2 29.50 -0.07 -16.47
CA LEU A 2 29.41 -0.57 -15.09
C LEU A 2 28.46 0.35 -14.32
N HIS A 3 27.52 -0.27 -13.63
CA HIS A 3 26.21 0.24 -13.20
C HIS A 3 26.23 1.42 -12.18
N VAL A 4 27.35 2.14 -12.05
CA VAL A 4 27.61 3.25 -11.11
C VAL A 4 28.40 4.40 -11.78
N ASP A 5 28.33 4.53 -13.12
CA ASP A 5 29.11 5.52 -13.91
C ASP A 5 30.63 5.41 -13.75
N LEU A 6 31.15 4.32 -13.16
CA LEU A 6 32.58 4.06 -13.12
C LEU A 6 33.06 3.58 -14.49
N GLY A 7 33.87 4.42 -15.13
CA GLY A 7 34.53 4.07 -16.39
C GLY A 7 35.62 3.02 -16.17
N GLU A 8 35.96 2.29 -17.23
CA GLU A 8 37.00 1.25 -17.24
C GLU A 8 38.34 1.76 -16.69
N THR A 9 38.72 2.98 -17.06
CA THR A 9 39.93 3.65 -16.55
C THR A 9 39.88 3.89 -15.04
N GLN A 10 38.70 4.23 -14.50
CA GLN A 10 38.54 4.47 -13.06
C GLN A 10 38.61 3.17 -12.27
N LEU A 11 38.00 2.09 -12.79
CA LEU A 11 38.10 0.77 -12.18
C LEU A 11 39.53 0.22 -12.25
N SER A 12 40.20 0.39 -13.38
CA SER A 12 41.61 0.01 -13.55
C SER A 12 42.52 0.74 -12.57
N ASN A 13 42.35 2.06 -12.42
CA ASN A 13 43.12 2.86 -11.46
C ASN A 13 42.85 2.44 -10.01
N LEU A 14 41.61 2.04 -9.69
CA LEU A 14 41.25 1.49 -8.40
C LEU A 14 41.92 0.13 -8.15
N LEU A 15 41.88 -0.79 -9.12
CA LEU A 15 42.53 -2.09 -8.97
C LEU A 15 44.05 -1.95 -8.81
N ALA A 16 44.66 -1.04 -9.56
CA ALA A 16 46.07 -0.71 -9.45
C ALA A 16 46.44 -0.13 -8.06
N SER A 17 45.58 0.70 -7.46
CA SER A 17 45.83 1.26 -6.12
C SER A 17 45.76 0.21 -5.00
N VAL A 18 45.05 -0.89 -5.23
CA VAL A 18 44.97 -2.04 -4.33
C VAL A 18 45.97 -3.15 -4.72
N ASN A 19 46.91 -2.86 -5.63
CA ASN A 19 47.92 -3.79 -6.14
C ASN A 19 47.34 -5.08 -6.76
N LEU A 20 46.14 -4.97 -7.34
CA LEU A 20 45.47 -6.03 -8.08
C LEU A 20 45.74 -5.89 -9.57
N HIS A 21 45.77 -7.02 -10.27
CA HIS A 21 46.08 -7.06 -11.69
C HIS A 21 45.00 -6.37 -12.53
N TYR A 22 45.43 -5.71 -13.60
CA TYR A 22 44.55 -5.10 -14.59
C TYR A 22 43.60 -6.13 -15.20
N LEU A 23 42.31 -5.79 -15.27
CA LEU A 23 41.30 -6.58 -15.97
C LEU A 23 41.05 -5.98 -17.35
N SER A 24 41.12 -6.80 -18.41
CA SER A 24 40.80 -6.36 -19.76
C SER A 24 39.29 -6.09 -19.91
N VAL A 25 38.94 -5.22 -20.86
CA VAL A 25 37.53 -4.92 -21.22
C VAL A 25 36.75 -6.20 -21.53
N SER A 26 37.39 -7.14 -22.25
CA SER A 26 36.83 -8.45 -22.56
C SER A 26 36.54 -9.24 -21.29
N GLY A 27 37.48 -9.28 -20.34
CA GLY A 27 37.31 -9.97 -19.06
C GLY A 27 36.23 -9.35 -18.18
N LEU A 28 36.13 -8.01 -18.16
CA LEU A 28 35.05 -7.30 -17.46
C LEU A 28 33.68 -7.65 -18.04
N LYS A 29 33.57 -7.68 -19.37
CA LYS A 29 32.33 -8.03 -20.05
C LYS A 29 31.94 -9.49 -19.81
N THR A 30 32.89 -10.42 -19.85
CA THR A 30 32.62 -11.83 -19.50
C THR A 30 32.14 -11.96 -18.06
N ARG A 31 32.73 -11.24 -17.10
CA ARG A 31 32.27 -11.25 -15.70
C ARG A 31 30.90 -10.60 -15.53
N GLU A 32 30.61 -9.55 -16.28
CA GLU A 32 29.28 -8.92 -16.31
C GLU A 32 28.21 -9.89 -16.85
N GLU A 33 28.52 -10.62 -17.92
CA GLU A 33 27.64 -11.64 -18.51
C GLU A 33 27.43 -12.84 -17.57
N GLU A 34 28.49 -13.33 -16.90
CA GLU A 34 28.40 -14.39 -15.89
C GLU A 34 27.49 -13.99 -14.71
N VAL A 35 27.68 -12.77 -14.19
CA VAL A 35 26.86 -12.24 -13.09
C VAL A 35 25.42 -11.97 -13.55
N GLY A 36 25.24 -11.51 -14.79
CA GLY A 36 23.94 -11.30 -15.41
C GLY A 36 23.13 -12.59 -15.49
N ALA A 37 23.73 -13.69 -15.98
CA ALA A 37 23.08 -14.99 -16.05
C ALA A 37 22.69 -15.54 -14.67
N ALA A 38 23.54 -15.34 -13.65
CA ALA A 38 23.23 -15.72 -12.27
C ALA A 38 22.07 -14.89 -11.68
N LEU A 39 21.99 -13.60 -12.02
CA LEU A 39 20.89 -12.72 -11.60
C LEU A 39 19.56 -13.08 -12.29
N GLU A 40 19.62 -13.41 -13.59
CA GLU A 40 18.46 -13.78 -14.39
C GLU A 40 17.86 -15.10 -13.89
N SER A 41 18.69 -16.14 -13.69
CA SER A 41 18.24 -17.40 -13.09
C SER A 41 17.62 -17.22 -11.71
N TYR A 42 18.22 -16.39 -10.84
CA TYR A 42 17.63 -16.08 -9.53
C TYR A 42 16.27 -15.36 -9.65
N ALA A 43 16.12 -14.46 -10.62
CA ALA A 43 14.86 -13.77 -10.87
C ALA A 43 13.79 -14.74 -11.38
N GLU A 44 14.13 -15.65 -12.29
CA GLU A 44 13.25 -16.69 -12.81
C GLU A 44 12.80 -17.66 -11.71
N GLU A 45 13.73 -18.18 -10.90
CA GLU A 45 13.41 -19.06 -9.77
C GLU A 45 12.46 -18.40 -8.78
N SER A 46 12.71 -17.13 -8.46
CA SER A 46 11.85 -16.33 -7.60
C SER A 46 10.45 -16.16 -8.20
N MET A 47 10.37 -15.79 -9.48
CA MET A 47 9.10 -15.62 -10.20
C MET A 47 8.31 -16.93 -10.27
N ILE A 48 8.94 -18.04 -10.66
CA ILE A 48 8.34 -19.38 -10.71
C ILE A 48 7.86 -19.81 -9.34
N LYS A 49 8.63 -19.55 -8.28
CA LYS A 49 8.22 -19.83 -6.90
C LYS A 49 6.93 -19.09 -6.53
N TYR A 50 6.80 -17.81 -6.86
CA TYR A 50 5.58 -17.04 -6.58
C TYR A 50 4.41 -17.45 -7.47
N LEU A 51 4.63 -17.71 -8.77
CA LEU A 51 3.61 -18.23 -9.69
C LEU A 51 3.06 -19.59 -9.25
N ASN A 52 3.93 -20.51 -8.85
CA ASN A 52 3.53 -21.80 -8.30
C ASN A 52 2.82 -21.64 -6.95
N MET A 53 3.19 -20.63 -6.17
CA MET A 53 2.47 -20.30 -4.96
C MET A 53 1.05 -19.84 -5.31
N GLU A 54 0.86 -19.00 -6.33
CA GLU A 54 -0.46 -18.52 -6.79
C GLU A 54 -1.32 -19.60 -7.47
N SER A 55 -0.75 -20.44 -8.31
CA SER A 55 -1.50 -21.51 -9.01
C SER A 55 -2.09 -22.52 -8.04
N ASN A 56 -1.37 -22.85 -6.96
CA ASN A 56 -1.87 -23.70 -5.88
C ASN A 56 -3.00 -23.06 -5.04
N LEU A 57 -3.32 -21.77 -5.24
CA LEU A 57 -4.31 -21.03 -4.46
C LEU A 57 -5.67 -20.86 -5.15
N GLN A 58 -5.75 -21.09 -6.46
CA GLN A 58 -6.97 -20.84 -7.24
C GLN A 58 -8.20 -21.68 -6.82
N GLU A 59 -8.04 -22.66 -5.92
CA GLU A 59 -9.14 -23.55 -5.49
C GLU A 59 -9.55 -23.48 -3.99
N ASN A 60 -8.96 -22.65 -3.11
CA ASN A 60 -9.44 -22.55 -1.70
C ASN A 60 -9.56 -21.12 -1.14
N THR A 61 -10.20 -20.98 0.04
CA THR A 61 -10.30 -19.71 0.78
C THR A 61 -8.96 -19.36 1.42
N HIS A 62 -8.22 -18.48 0.75
CA HIS A 62 -6.89 -18.03 1.15
C HIS A 62 -6.88 -16.55 1.50
N GLY A 63 -6.05 -16.17 2.46
CA GLY A 63 -5.67 -14.77 2.68
C GLY A 63 -4.30 -14.53 2.06
N CYS A 64 -4.16 -13.53 1.21
CA CYS A 64 -2.88 -13.10 0.65
C CYS A 64 -2.60 -11.67 1.12
N ALA A 65 -1.35 -11.40 1.49
CA ALA A 65 -0.92 -10.06 1.85
C ALA A 65 0.51 -9.80 1.38
N SER A 66 0.75 -8.56 0.96
CA SER A 66 2.04 -8.09 0.47
C SER A 66 2.46 -6.82 1.20
N LEU A 67 3.74 -6.74 1.55
CA LEU A 67 4.36 -5.58 2.17
C LEU A 67 5.26 -4.90 1.14
N ILE A 68 4.96 -3.63 0.84
CA ILE A 68 5.63 -2.87 -0.23
C ILE A 68 6.31 -1.65 0.38
N GLY A 69 7.56 -1.39 -0.01
CA GLY A 69 8.29 -0.20 0.40
C GLY A 69 7.70 1.05 -0.23
N GLN A 70 7.18 1.97 0.60
CA GLN A 70 6.48 3.17 0.10
C GLN A 70 7.34 4.06 -0.82
N LYS A 71 8.64 4.19 -0.54
CA LYS A 71 9.55 5.03 -1.34
C LYS A 71 10.11 4.32 -2.55
N THR A 72 10.37 3.02 -2.43
CA THR A 72 11.05 2.23 -3.47
C THR A 72 10.06 1.58 -4.44
N GLY A 73 8.80 1.41 -4.04
CA GLY A 73 7.80 0.64 -4.79
C GLY A 73 8.10 -0.87 -4.84
N LYS A 74 9.17 -1.33 -4.18
CA LYS A 74 9.61 -2.73 -4.23
C LYS A 74 8.87 -3.57 -3.20
N VAL A 75 8.57 -4.81 -3.56
CA VAL A 75 7.97 -5.81 -2.67
C VAL A 75 9.02 -6.26 -1.65
N LEU A 76 8.71 -6.05 -0.37
CA LEU A 76 9.58 -6.42 0.75
C LEU A 76 9.24 -7.81 1.30
N ASN A 77 7.96 -8.19 1.26
CA ASN A 77 7.50 -9.50 1.69
C ASN A 77 6.13 -9.84 1.08
N VAL A 78 5.87 -11.12 0.80
CA VAL A 78 4.56 -11.64 0.41
C VAL A 78 4.29 -12.89 1.24
N LYS A 79 3.11 -12.96 1.84
CA LYS A 79 2.69 -14.11 2.63
C LYS A 79 1.27 -14.50 2.28
N ILE A 80 1.04 -15.81 2.36
CA ILE A 80 -0.26 -16.40 2.12
C ILE A 80 -0.60 -17.30 3.30
N LYS A 81 -1.83 -17.17 3.77
CA LYS A 81 -2.42 -18.06 4.76
C LYS A 81 -3.56 -18.86 4.15
N SER A 82 -3.65 -20.13 4.52
CA SER A 82 -4.75 -21.03 4.21
C SER A 82 -5.25 -21.74 5.44
N LYS A 83 -6.55 -21.94 5.49
CA LYS A 83 -7.22 -22.79 6.48
C LYS A 83 -7.47 -24.20 6.00
N ASN A 84 -7.47 -24.36 4.68
CA ASN A 84 -7.97 -25.54 4.01
C ASN A 84 -6.85 -26.11 3.17
N CYS A 85 -6.77 -27.43 3.16
CA CYS A 85 -5.89 -28.14 2.24
C CYS A 85 -6.70 -29.27 1.66
N ARG A 86 -6.87 -29.29 0.33
CA ARG A 86 -7.70 -30.26 -0.37
C ARG A 86 -7.37 -31.70 0.02
N THR A 87 -6.08 -32.04 0.08
CA THR A 87 -5.62 -33.38 0.47
C THR A 87 -6.01 -33.73 1.91
N CYS A 88 -5.85 -32.80 2.86
CA CYS A 88 -6.29 -32.98 4.24
C CYS A 88 -7.81 -33.06 4.36
N ASP A 89 -8.55 -32.25 3.61
CA ASP A 89 -10.01 -32.19 3.67
C ASP A 89 -10.63 -33.46 3.09
N VAL A 90 -10.08 -33.99 2.00
CA VAL A 90 -10.49 -35.28 1.42
C VAL A 90 -10.18 -36.43 2.37
N ALA A 91 -8.99 -36.45 2.98
CA ALA A 91 -8.62 -37.46 3.97
C ALA A 91 -9.56 -37.45 5.18
N LYS A 92 -9.90 -36.25 5.68
CA LYS A 92 -10.85 -36.06 6.78
C LYS A 92 -12.25 -36.55 6.43
N ARG A 93 -12.75 -36.29 5.21
CA ARG A 93 -14.06 -36.80 4.76
C ARG A 93 -14.10 -38.32 4.65
N LYS A 94 -12.98 -38.93 4.28
CA LYS A 94 -12.84 -40.39 4.11
C LYS A 94 -12.45 -41.11 5.41
N GLY A 95 -12.20 -40.39 6.51
CA GLY A 95 -11.75 -40.98 7.77
C GLY A 95 -10.36 -41.63 7.70
N ILE A 96 -9.55 -41.28 6.70
CA ILE A 96 -8.22 -41.85 6.48
C ILE A 96 -7.14 -40.86 6.85
N VAL A 97 -5.95 -41.37 7.19
CA VAL A 97 -4.77 -40.52 7.39
C VAL A 97 -4.41 -39.86 6.05
N PRO A 98 -4.13 -38.54 6.02
CA PRO A 98 -3.71 -37.87 4.81
C PRO A 98 -2.42 -38.50 4.27
N LYS A 99 -2.35 -38.67 2.95
CA LYS A 99 -1.09 -39.03 2.27
C LYS A 99 -0.04 -37.95 2.56
N GLU A 100 1.23 -38.33 2.59
CA GLU A 100 2.33 -37.38 2.72
C GLU A 100 2.28 -36.38 1.55
N HIS A 101 2.22 -35.08 1.89
CA HIS A 101 2.13 -34.00 0.92
C HIS A 101 2.60 -32.68 1.52
N LYS A 102 2.89 -31.71 0.66
CA LYS A 102 3.17 -30.32 1.07
C LYS A 102 1.87 -29.63 1.48
N CYS A 103 1.53 -29.71 2.76
CA CYS A 103 0.30 -29.16 3.30
C CYS A 103 0.27 -27.62 3.17
N SER A 104 -0.78 -27.10 2.52
CA SER A 104 -1.00 -25.65 2.37
C SER A 104 -1.66 -25.02 3.59
N LYS A 105 -2.18 -25.81 4.54
CA LYS A 105 -2.87 -25.35 5.74
C LYS A 105 -1.89 -24.82 6.77
N ASN A 106 -1.93 -23.51 7.01
CA ASN A 106 -1.02 -22.82 7.93
C ASN A 106 -1.73 -21.82 8.86
N HIS A 107 -3.08 -21.78 8.84
CA HIS A 107 -3.90 -20.95 9.71
C HIS A 107 -4.95 -21.76 10.45
N THR A 108 -5.08 -21.47 11.74
CA THR A 108 -6.10 -22.04 12.62
C THR A 108 -7.02 -20.93 13.14
N GLY A 109 -8.31 -21.24 13.32
CA GLY A 109 -9.32 -20.28 13.79
C GLY A 109 -10.19 -19.67 12.68
N SER A 110 -10.71 -18.44 12.87
CA SER A 110 -11.63 -17.77 11.94
C SER A 110 -10.93 -17.15 10.72
N SER A 111 -11.65 -16.98 9.60
CA SER A 111 -11.10 -16.47 8.33
C SER A 111 -10.77 -14.98 8.46
N LYS A 112 -11.55 -14.25 9.26
CA LYS A 112 -11.28 -12.88 9.67
C LYS A 112 -9.94 -12.72 10.42
N GLY A 113 -9.40 -13.80 10.98
CA GLY A 113 -8.13 -13.81 11.68
C GLY A 113 -6.90 -14.00 10.79
N MET A 114 -7.08 -14.27 9.49
CA MET A 114 -5.98 -14.58 8.57
C MET A 114 -5.15 -13.35 8.23
N GLU A 115 -5.82 -12.25 7.85
CA GLU A 115 -5.18 -10.96 7.56
C GLU A 115 -4.35 -10.42 8.74
N PRO A 116 -4.87 -10.31 9.98
CA PRO A 116 -4.07 -9.80 11.08
C PRO A 116 -2.90 -10.74 11.41
N ALA A 117 -3.03 -12.05 11.20
CA ALA A 117 -1.94 -13.00 11.38
C ALA A 117 -0.88 -12.88 10.28
N LEU A 118 -1.28 -12.62 9.03
CA LEU A 118 -0.38 -12.33 7.91
C LEU A 118 0.46 -11.09 8.17
N VAL A 119 -0.16 -10.01 8.65
CA VAL A 119 0.54 -8.76 8.96
C VAL A 119 1.62 -8.98 10.02
N VAL A 120 1.30 -9.70 11.10
CA VAL A 120 2.26 -10.03 12.16
C VAL A 120 3.45 -10.81 11.60
N ASP A 121 3.20 -11.86 10.81
CA ASP A 121 4.27 -12.72 10.27
C ASP A 121 5.14 -11.96 9.26
N MET A 122 4.55 -11.12 8.42
CA MET A 122 5.30 -10.28 7.48
C MET A 122 6.24 -9.30 8.20
N ILE A 123 5.75 -8.63 9.26
CA ILE A 123 6.56 -7.68 10.02
C ILE A 123 7.68 -8.40 10.77
N LYS A 124 7.40 -9.57 11.38
CA LYS A 124 8.43 -10.41 12.03
C LYS A 124 9.58 -10.74 11.09
N ASP A 125 9.25 -11.22 9.89
CA ASP A 125 10.25 -11.60 8.90
C ASP A 125 11.10 -10.41 8.43
N VAL A 126 10.50 -9.23 8.30
CA VAL A 126 11.24 -8.02 7.89
C VAL A 126 12.17 -7.54 9.00
N ILE A 127 11.72 -7.60 10.26
CA ILE A 127 12.57 -7.28 11.43
C ILE A 127 13.72 -8.28 11.54
N ASN A 128 13.47 -9.58 11.36
CA ASN A 128 14.50 -10.61 11.37
C ASN A 128 15.55 -10.43 10.26
N LYS A 129 15.18 -9.81 9.15
CA LYS A 129 16.11 -9.43 8.07
C LYS A 129 16.90 -8.15 8.36
N GLY A 130 16.73 -7.55 9.54
CA GLY A 130 17.45 -6.35 9.98
C GLY A 130 16.84 -5.03 9.51
N VAL A 131 15.59 -5.02 9.05
CA VAL A 131 14.92 -3.80 8.58
C VAL A 131 13.98 -3.26 9.66
N ASP A 132 14.23 -2.02 10.08
CA ASP A 132 13.37 -1.32 11.05
C ASP A 132 12.14 -0.70 10.37
N ILE A 133 10.94 -0.99 10.91
CA ILE A 133 9.66 -0.50 10.40
C ILE A 133 9.10 0.50 11.40
N LYS A 134 9.03 1.78 11.00
CA LYS A 134 8.48 2.86 11.85
C LYS A 134 7.01 3.17 11.58
N GLU A 135 6.61 3.10 10.31
CA GLU A 135 5.26 3.44 9.87
C GLU A 135 4.72 2.40 8.91
N ILE A 136 3.45 2.03 9.10
CA ILE A 136 2.72 1.14 8.20
C ILE A 136 1.48 1.87 7.72
N ALA A 137 1.28 1.87 6.40
CA ALA A 137 0.04 2.30 5.76
C ALA A 137 -0.73 1.07 5.31
N GLY A 138 -2.03 1.03 5.59
CA GLY A 138 -2.90 -0.09 5.26
C GLY A 138 -4.36 0.26 5.46
N ASP A 139 -5.23 -0.73 5.23
CA ASP A 139 -6.67 -0.61 5.40
C ASP A 139 -7.04 -0.17 6.85
N ASP A 140 -8.20 0.45 7.01
CA ASP A 140 -8.68 0.99 8.28
C ASP A 140 -9.01 -0.09 9.33
N ASP A 141 -8.87 -1.37 9.01
CA ASP A 141 -8.91 -2.46 10.00
C ASP A 141 -7.82 -2.26 11.07
N THR A 142 -8.25 -1.78 12.23
CA THR A 142 -7.40 -1.46 13.39
C THR A 142 -6.88 -2.72 14.08
N THR A 143 -7.58 -3.84 13.92
CA THR A 143 -7.32 -5.10 14.63
C THR A 143 -5.98 -5.73 14.25
N GLY A 144 -5.59 -5.73 12.96
CA GLY A 144 -4.32 -6.29 12.51
C GLY A 144 -3.11 -5.49 12.97
N PHE A 145 -3.22 -4.16 12.92
CA PHE A 145 -2.19 -3.25 13.37
C PHE A 145 -1.95 -3.32 14.89
N GLN A 146 -3.03 -3.33 15.67
CA GLN A 146 -2.95 -3.40 17.12
C GLN A 146 -2.43 -4.76 17.58
N ARG A 147 -2.83 -5.84 16.90
CA ARG A 147 -2.28 -7.18 17.14
C ARG A 147 -0.78 -7.24 16.83
N ALA A 148 -0.32 -6.63 15.73
CA ALA A 148 1.09 -6.55 15.41
C ALA A 148 1.90 -5.81 16.49
N GLN A 149 1.44 -4.65 16.94
CA GLN A 149 2.11 -3.92 18.03
C GLN A 149 2.16 -4.73 19.33
N ASN A 150 1.05 -5.35 19.73
CA ASN A 150 0.99 -6.11 20.99
C ASN A 150 1.88 -7.36 20.94
N VAL A 151 1.90 -8.08 19.82
CA VAL A 151 2.70 -9.31 19.67
C VAL A 151 4.18 -9.01 19.54
N LEU A 152 4.55 -7.92 18.86
CA LEU A 152 5.94 -7.58 18.55
C LEU A 152 6.55 -6.58 19.53
N LYS A 153 5.75 -5.98 20.41
CA LYS A 153 6.17 -4.95 21.38
C LYS A 153 6.91 -3.78 20.72
N ILE A 154 6.58 -3.47 19.48
CA ILE A 154 7.16 -2.36 18.69
C ILE A 154 6.19 -1.20 18.63
N LYS A 155 6.73 0.03 18.65
CA LYS A 155 5.95 1.25 18.50
C LYS A 155 5.77 1.58 17.02
N LEU A 156 4.75 1.00 16.40
CA LEU A 156 4.38 1.32 15.01
C LEU A 156 3.45 2.54 14.98
N LYS A 157 3.61 3.39 13.97
CA LYS A 157 2.58 4.40 13.62
C LYS A 157 1.74 3.91 12.46
N LYS A 158 0.41 3.95 12.62
CA LYS A 158 -0.53 3.70 11.53
C LYS A 158 -0.73 5.00 10.78
N ARG A 159 -0.63 4.95 9.45
CA ARG A 159 -1.06 6.03 8.57
C ARG A 159 -2.28 5.51 7.78
N SER A 160 -3.44 6.14 7.96
CA SER A 160 -4.63 5.78 7.17
C SER A 160 -4.42 6.11 5.69
N ASP A 161 -4.92 5.24 4.81
CA ASP A 161 -4.94 5.49 3.38
C ASP A 161 -5.89 6.65 3.06
N LYS A 162 -5.43 7.59 2.23
CA LYS A 162 -6.25 8.68 1.69
C LYS A 162 -7.50 8.17 1.00
N ASN A 163 -7.39 7.03 0.33
CA ASN A 163 -8.52 6.43 -0.38
C ASN A 163 -9.61 5.96 0.59
N HIS A 164 -9.22 5.44 1.76
CA HIS A 164 -10.15 5.01 2.79
C HIS A 164 -10.84 6.18 3.47
N ILE A 165 -10.10 7.24 3.80
CA ILE A 165 -10.68 8.49 4.30
C ILE A 165 -11.70 9.05 3.30
N LYS A 166 -11.34 9.07 2.00
CA LYS A 166 -12.23 9.51 0.92
C LYS A 166 -13.50 8.66 0.84
N LYS A 167 -13.38 7.33 0.93
CA LYS A 167 -14.53 6.42 0.93
C LYS A 167 -15.43 6.61 2.14
N ASN A 168 -14.87 6.80 3.33
CA ASN A 168 -15.63 6.97 4.58
C ASN A 168 -16.47 8.26 4.55
N ILE A 169 -15.86 9.39 4.14
CA ILE A 169 -16.59 10.66 4.01
C ILE A 169 -17.67 10.56 2.93
N SER A 170 -17.35 9.94 1.79
CA SER A 170 -18.35 9.71 0.74
C SER A 170 -19.55 8.91 1.27
N LYS A 171 -19.32 7.81 1.99
CA LYS A 171 -20.41 7.02 2.62
C LYS A 171 -21.29 7.86 3.55
N GLN A 172 -20.68 8.74 4.36
CA GLN A 172 -21.43 9.65 5.24
C GLN A 172 -22.26 10.67 4.45
N LEU A 173 -21.69 11.27 3.40
CA LEU A 173 -22.41 12.21 2.53
C LEU A 173 -23.61 11.55 1.83
N TYR A 174 -23.42 10.32 1.34
CA TYR A 174 -24.52 9.55 0.74
C TYR A 174 -25.58 9.09 1.76
N ALA A 175 -25.21 8.91 3.04
CA ALA A 175 -26.18 8.66 4.10
C ALA A 175 -27.03 9.92 4.37
N ILE A 176 -26.40 11.09 4.41
CA ILE A 176 -27.08 12.40 4.62
C ILE A 176 -27.98 12.76 3.44
N LYS A 177 -27.59 12.41 2.20
CA LYS A 177 -28.41 12.58 0.99
C LYS A 177 -29.82 11.97 1.12
N LYS A 178 -30.00 10.93 1.94
CA LYS A 178 -31.33 10.32 2.16
C LYS A 178 -32.29 11.28 2.85
N ASN A 179 -31.78 12.18 3.67
CA ASN A 179 -32.55 13.14 4.45
C ASN A 179 -32.67 14.51 3.74
N TYR A 180 -31.72 14.84 2.86
CA TYR A 180 -31.67 16.13 2.14
C TYR A 180 -31.55 15.89 0.63
N LYS A 181 -32.64 16.12 -0.11
CA LYS A 181 -32.72 15.91 -1.57
C LYS A 181 -31.88 16.93 -2.36
N GLU A 182 -31.58 18.07 -1.73
CA GLU A 182 -30.75 19.16 -2.22
C GLU A 182 -29.28 18.71 -2.40
N LEU A 183 -28.86 17.68 -1.64
CA LEU A 183 -27.53 17.09 -1.75
C LEU A 183 -27.47 16.15 -2.97
N SER A 184 -27.48 16.74 -4.17
CA SER A 184 -27.36 16.00 -5.41
C SER A 184 -26.00 15.30 -5.52
N GLN A 185 -25.92 14.27 -6.37
CA GLN A 185 -24.66 13.55 -6.59
C GLN A 185 -23.54 14.46 -7.14
N ARG A 186 -23.90 15.53 -7.86
CA ARG A 186 -22.94 16.53 -8.35
C ARG A 186 -22.33 17.33 -7.21
N VAL A 187 -23.14 17.73 -6.23
CA VAL A 187 -22.68 18.45 -5.03
C VAL A 187 -21.75 17.58 -4.19
N ILE A 188 -22.10 16.32 -3.97
CA ILE A 188 -21.25 15.36 -3.24
C ILE A 188 -19.89 15.21 -3.93
N ASN A 189 -19.88 15.04 -5.26
CA ASN A 189 -18.63 14.92 -6.02
C ASN A 189 -17.77 16.18 -5.91
N TYR A 190 -18.38 17.37 -5.95
CA TYR A 190 -17.68 18.65 -5.78
C TYR A 190 -17.06 18.79 -4.38
N ILE A 191 -17.82 18.49 -3.32
CA ILE A 191 -17.32 18.47 -1.94
C ILE A 191 -16.15 17.50 -1.80
N MET A 192 -16.28 16.28 -2.33
CA MET A 192 -15.23 15.26 -2.29
C MET A 192 -13.97 15.67 -3.06
N GLN A 193 -14.12 16.43 -4.14
CA GLN A 193 -13.01 16.97 -4.91
C GLN A 193 -12.27 18.06 -4.13
N ASN A 194 -13.00 19.01 -3.54
CA ASN A 194 -12.42 20.05 -2.68
C ASN A 194 -11.72 19.46 -1.44
N PHE A 195 -12.31 18.43 -0.83
CA PHE A 195 -11.67 17.66 0.24
C PHE A 195 -10.36 17.01 -0.21
N SER A 196 -10.36 16.38 -1.39
CA SER A 196 -9.14 15.75 -1.94
C SER A 196 -8.02 16.78 -2.17
N TYR A 197 -8.36 17.97 -2.68
CA TYR A 197 -7.40 19.06 -2.85
C TYR A 197 -6.88 19.59 -1.52
N MET A 198 -7.76 19.81 -0.54
CA MET A 198 -7.38 20.25 0.80
C MET A 198 -6.39 19.27 1.46
N VAL A 199 -6.66 17.96 1.39
CA VAL A 199 -5.76 16.92 1.93
C VAL A 199 -4.43 16.88 1.17
N ALA A 200 -4.45 17.12 -0.14
CA ALA A 200 -3.23 17.15 -0.95
C ALA A 200 -2.33 18.35 -0.63
N GLN A 201 -2.92 19.50 -0.29
CA GLN A 201 -2.20 20.74 0.07
C GLN A 201 -1.68 20.70 1.52
N ASN A 202 -2.40 20.07 2.44
CA ASN A 202 -2.09 20.10 3.88
C ASN A 202 -1.32 18.87 4.39
N LYS A 203 -0.39 18.32 3.61
CA LYS A 203 0.40 17.12 4.00
C LYS A 203 1.21 17.28 5.30
N LYS A 204 1.45 18.51 5.77
CA LYS A 204 2.19 18.83 7.00
C LYS A 204 1.30 19.35 8.16
N ASN A 205 -0.02 19.21 8.03
CA ASN A 205 -1.02 19.47 9.08
C ASN A 205 -1.11 20.91 9.63
N THR A 206 -0.50 21.91 8.96
CA THR A 206 -0.47 23.30 9.45
C THR A 206 -1.67 24.15 9.00
N GLY A 207 -2.50 23.67 8.06
CA GLY A 207 -3.60 24.46 7.48
C GLY A 207 -4.91 23.70 7.23
N VAL A 208 -5.11 22.54 7.85
CA VAL A 208 -6.33 21.72 7.65
C VAL A 208 -7.58 22.46 8.12
N THR A 209 -7.50 23.18 9.25
CA THR A 209 -8.62 23.97 9.80
C THR A 209 -9.02 25.11 8.87
N THR A 210 -8.04 25.85 8.34
CA THR A 210 -8.27 26.89 7.33
C THR A 210 -8.82 26.30 6.03
N GLY A 211 -8.30 25.15 5.61
CA GLY A 211 -8.77 24.43 4.43
C GLY A 211 -10.21 23.89 4.54
N LEU A 212 -10.63 23.47 5.74
CA LEU A 212 -12.02 23.09 6.00
C LEU A 212 -12.97 24.30 5.93
N LYS A 213 -12.56 25.45 6.49
CA LYS A 213 -13.33 26.70 6.38
C LYS A 213 -13.46 27.16 4.92
N ALA A 214 -12.36 27.13 4.17
CA ALA A 214 -12.35 27.43 2.74
C ALA A 214 -13.23 26.46 1.93
N MET A 215 -13.28 25.17 2.29
CA MET A 215 -14.12 24.17 1.62
C MET A 215 -15.61 24.50 1.75
N VAL A 216 -16.05 24.94 2.92
CA VAL A 216 -17.44 25.37 3.13
C VAL A 216 -17.71 26.64 2.33
N GLY A 217 -16.82 27.64 2.38
CA GLY A 217 -16.92 28.86 1.57
C GLY A 217 -17.03 28.58 0.07
N HIS A 218 -16.22 27.64 -0.45
CA HIS A 218 -16.24 27.23 -1.86
C HIS A 218 -17.55 26.66 -2.38
N ILE A 219 -18.41 26.12 -1.50
CA ILE A 219 -19.75 25.64 -1.88
C ILE A 219 -20.66 26.83 -2.19
N PHE A 220 -20.42 27.97 -1.52
CA PHE A 220 -21.17 29.21 -1.66
C PHE A 220 -20.45 30.27 -2.50
N ASP A 221 -19.41 29.87 -3.26
CA ASP A 221 -18.55 30.76 -4.05
C ASP A 221 -17.83 31.84 -3.23
N ASP A 222 -17.62 31.59 -1.93
CA ASP A 222 -16.82 32.42 -1.05
C ASP A 222 -15.36 31.94 -1.02
N HIS A 223 -14.46 32.82 -1.48
CA HIS A 223 -13.02 32.57 -1.60
C HIS A 223 -12.18 33.28 -0.54
N SER A 224 -12.81 33.83 0.51
CA SER A 224 -12.16 34.61 1.59
C SER A 224 -11.02 33.87 2.30
N PHE A 225 -11.07 32.54 2.38
CA PHE A 225 -10.08 31.71 3.06
C PHE A 225 -9.19 30.89 2.10
N CYS A 226 -9.24 31.17 0.80
CA CYS A 226 -8.53 30.41 -0.21
C CYS A 226 -7.07 30.86 -0.39
N ASN A 227 -6.12 29.99 -0.06
CA ASN A 227 -4.72 30.23 -0.41
C ASN A 227 -4.52 30.10 -1.93
N THR A 228 -3.78 31.05 -2.49
CA THR A 228 -3.73 31.46 -3.91
C THR A 228 -3.33 30.38 -4.93
N THR A 229 -2.98 29.16 -4.51
CA THR A 229 -2.15 28.27 -5.36
C THR A 229 -2.85 27.12 -6.08
N ARG A 230 -4.16 26.82 -5.93
CA ARG A 230 -4.81 25.88 -6.89
C ARG A 230 -6.33 25.73 -6.86
N MET A 231 -7.05 26.35 -5.93
CA MET A 231 -8.51 26.24 -5.87
C MET A 231 -9.26 27.27 -6.73
N LYS A 232 -8.56 28.02 -7.58
CA LYS A 232 -9.14 29.03 -8.50
C LYS A 232 -9.74 28.47 -9.80
N ILE A 233 -9.68 27.16 -10.09
CA ILE A 233 -9.91 26.65 -11.46
C ILE A 233 -11.35 26.20 -11.76
N LEU A 234 -12.32 26.31 -10.86
CA LEU A 234 -13.71 25.90 -11.18
C LEU A 234 -14.76 26.96 -10.80
N GLY A 235 -14.51 28.22 -11.19
CA GLY A 235 -15.50 29.30 -11.17
C GLY A 235 -16.56 29.15 -12.27
N GLY A 236 -17.35 28.07 -12.22
CA GLY A 236 -18.35 27.76 -13.25
C GLY A 236 -19.70 27.22 -12.76
N PHE A 237 -19.90 27.01 -11.46
CA PHE A 237 -21.19 26.55 -10.94
C PHE A 237 -21.87 27.65 -10.11
N ARG A 238 -22.62 28.51 -10.78
CA ARG A 238 -23.57 29.42 -10.13
C ARG A 238 -24.75 28.58 -9.62
N PHE A 239 -24.79 28.29 -8.33
CA PHE A 239 -26.04 27.88 -7.69
C PHE A 239 -26.96 29.10 -7.64
N ASN A 240 -28.12 29.02 -8.30
CA ASN A 240 -29.12 30.06 -8.21
C ASN A 240 -29.75 30.03 -6.81
N LEU A 241 -29.29 30.92 -5.94
CA LEU A 241 -29.67 31.05 -4.53
C LEU A 241 -31.00 31.77 -4.30
N ALA A 242 -31.84 31.92 -5.33
CA ALA A 242 -33.10 32.66 -5.27
C ALA A 242 -34.19 32.07 -4.32
N GLY A 243 -33.91 30.98 -3.58
CA GLY A 243 -34.90 30.29 -2.74
C GLY A 243 -34.58 30.19 -1.26
N PHE A 244 -33.46 30.75 -0.77
CA PHE A 244 -33.10 30.67 0.66
C PHE A 244 -33.13 32.06 1.31
N GLN A 245 -34.33 32.60 1.48
CA GLN A 245 -34.54 33.64 2.49
C GLN A 245 -34.53 32.94 3.84
N ALA A 246 -33.42 33.10 4.56
CA ALA A 246 -33.34 32.72 5.96
C ALA A 246 -34.15 33.75 6.76
N GLU A 247 -35.32 33.35 7.23
CA GLU A 247 -35.99 34.05 8.32
C GLU A 247 -35.18 33.83 9.59
N SER A 248 -34.79 34.95 10.21
CA SER A 248 -34.14 35.00 11.51
C SER A 248 -35.15 34.80 12.62
N ALA A 249 -34.84 33.88 13.53
CA ALA A 249 -35.31 33.85 14.92
C ALA A 249 -34.15 33.40 15.81
#